data_AF-K7YQI2-F1
#
_entry.id   AF-K7YQI2-F1
#
_cell.length_a   1.000
_cell.length_b   1.000
_cell.length_c   1.000
_cell.angle_alpha   90.00
_cell.angle_beta   90.00
_cell.angle_gamma   90.00
#
_symmetry.space_group_name_H-M   'P 1'
#
loop_
_entity.id
_entity.type
_entity.pdbx_description
1 polymer ?
#
loop_
_entity_poly.entity_id
_entity_poly.type
_entity_poly.pdbx_seq_one_letter_code
_entity_poly.pdbx_strand_id
1 'polypeptide(L)'
;MKAGAEVKSYREWKTERVQQAQVKVTTLKTQIDARKGIRLAAAGTDPNMVHRGGLEAVASQDISVEKLERELREEIYDLEVAKDLSVTDYFVGYLTKVQDKKTAFNEVAGKLSPEEVAELMTAYANSVFGAHSSDLPVSANNFGKDGIK
;
A
#
# COMPACT_ATOMS: atom_id res chain seq x y z
N MET A 1 19.18 24.34 13.97
CA MET A 1 18.82 22.97 14.37
C MET A 1 17.43 22.67 13.80
N LYS A 2 17.33 21.93 12.69
CA LYS A 2 16.03 21.45 12.21
C LYS A 2 15.76 20.13 12.92
N ALA A 3 14.63 20.04 13.62
CA ALA A 3 14.14 18.82 14.23
C ALA A 3 14.29 17.67 13.22
N GLY A 4 15.07 16.65 13.58
CA GLY A 4 15.12 15.42 12.80
C GLY A 4 13.70 14.89 12.71
N ALA A 5 13.19 14.71 11.49
CA ALA A 5 11.88 14.11 11.32
C ALA A 5 11.91 12.74 12.02
N GLU A 6 11.13 12.60 13.09
CA GLU A 6 11.03 11.37 13.86
C GLU A 6 10.72 10.21 12.92
N VAL A 7 11.58 9.19 12.92
CA VAL A 7 11.47 8.08 11.97
C VAL A 7 10.33 7.18 12.43
N LYS A 8 9.27 7.12 11.63
CA LYS A 8 8.09 6.31 11.93
C LYS A 8 8.47 4.84 12.02
N SER A 9 7.91 4.10 12.98
CA SER A 9 8.01 2.63 13.02
C SER A 9 7.35 1.99 11.80
N TYR A 10 7.67 0.72 11.55
CA TYR A 10 7.04 -0.07 10.48
C TYR A 10 5.51 -0.04 10.58
N ARG A 11 4.96 -0.27 11.78
CA ARG A 11 3.51 -0.28 12.02
C ARG A 11 2.87 1.05 11.73
N GLU A 12 3.47 2.15 12.17
CA GLU A 12 2.95 3.50 11.93
C GLU A 12 2.96 3.83 10.44
N TRP A 13 4.07 3.51 9.76
CA TRP A 13 4.18 3.73 8.32
C TRP A 13 3.17 2.90 7.52
N LYS A 14 3.04 1.61 7.82
CA LYS A 14 2.07 0.73 7.15
C LYS A 14 0.64 1.18 7.41
N THR A 15 0.31 1.50 8.65
CA THR A 15 -1.01 2.01 9.04
C THR A 15 -1.36 3.28 8.27
N GLU A 16 -0.42 4.23 8.17
CA GLU A 16 -0.62 5.46 7.41
C GLU A 16 -0.86 5.16 5.91
N ARG A 17 -0.11 4.23 5.31
CA ARG A 17 -0.29 3.85 3.90
C ARG A 17 -1.67 3.25 3.64
N VAL A 18 -2.09 2.33 4.50
CA VAL A 18 -3.43 1.71 4.42
C VAL A 18 -4.51 2.77 4.60
N GLN A 19 -4.39 3.66 5.58
CA GLN A 19 -5.36 4.72 5.80
C GLN A 19 -5.45 5.69 4.62
N GLN A 20 -4.31 6.10 4.05
CA GLN A 20 -4.29 6.98 2.88
C GLN A 20 -4.99 6.35 1.68
N ALA A 21 -4.70 5.09 1.36
CA ALA A 21 -5.37 4.36 0.29
C ALA A 21 -6.87 4.19 0.56
N GLN A 22 -7.25 3.85 1.80
CA GLN A 22 -8.65 3.69 2.20
C GLN A 22 -9.46 4.99 2.04
N VAL A 23 -8.87 6.13 2.42
CA VAL A 23 -9.50 7.44 2.26
C VAL A 23 -9.73 7.76 0.79
N LYS A 24 -8.75 7.49 -0.09
CA LYS A 24 -8.90 7.71 -1.53
C LYS A 24 -9.99 6.83 -2.14
N VAL A 25 -10.00 5.53 -1.84
CA VAL A 25 -11.05 4.59 -2.28
C VAL A 25 -12.43 5.08 -1.86
N THR A 26 -12.56 5.51 -0.60
CA THR A 26 -13.84 6.02 -0.05
C THR A 26 -14.27 7.31 -0.74
N THR A 27 -13.31 8.19 -1.01
CA THR A 27 -13.54 9.47 -1.71
C THR A 27 -14.01 9.22 -3.15
N LEU A 28 -13.33 8.35 -3.89
CA LEU A 28 -13.69 8.02 -5.27
C LEU A 28 -15.08 7.35 -5.35
N LYS A 29 -15.40 6.42 -4.46
CA LYS A 29 -16.74 5.82 -4.36
C LYS A 29 -17.81 6.88 -4.15
N THR A 30 -17.61 7.76 -3.18
CA THR A 30 -18.55 8.86 -2.89
C THR A 30 -18.73 9.79 -4.09
N GLN A 31 -17.65 10.12 -4.81
CA GLN A 31 -17.72 10.95 -6.02
C GLN A 31 -18.48 10.26 -7.16
N ILE A 32 -18.26 8.97 -7.37
CA ILE A 32 -18.99 8.18 -8.38
C ILE A 32 -20.47 8.12 -8.04
N ASP A 33 -20.82 7.83 -6.79
CA ASP A 33 -22.20 7.74 -6.33
C ASP A 33 -22.92 9.09 -6.44
N ALA A 34 -22.26 10.19 -6.08
CA ALA A 34 -22.80 11.54 -6.26
C ALA A 34 -23.08 11.86 -7.74
N ARG A 35 -22.14 11.54 -8.65
CA ARG A 35 -22.34 11.77 -10.10
C ARG A 35 -23.44 10.90 -10.69
N LYS A 36 -23.51 9.62 -10.29
CA LYS A 36 -24.60 8.72 -10.71
C LYS A 36 -25.96 9.18 -10.17
N GLY A 37 -26.01 9.67 -8.93
CA GLY A 37 -27.21 10.23 -8.31
C GLY A 37 -27.72 11.48 -9.02
N ILE A 38 -26.83 12.41 -9.38
CA ILE A 38 -27.17 13.61 -10.18
C ILE A 38 -27.76 13.20 -11.54
N ARG A 39 -27.18 12.19 -12.20
CA ARG A 39 -27.70 11.67 -13.48
C ARG A 39 -29.11 11.10 -13.34
N LEU A 40 -29.38 10.31 -12.30
CA LEU A 40 -30.71 9.75 -12.05
C LEU A 40 -31.75 10.83 -11.72
N ALA A 41 -31.38 11.85 -10.95
CA ALA A 41 -32.25 12.98 -10.65
C ALA A 41 -32.56 13.83 -11.90
N ALA A 42 -31.57 14.05 -12.77
CA ALA A 42 -31.76 14.74 -14.04
C ALA A 42 -32.69 13.97 -15.00
N ALA A 43 -32.63 12.64 -15.01
CA ALA A 43 -33.53 11.79 -15.80
C ALA A 43 -34.98 11.80 -15.30
N GLY A 44 -35.24 12.19 -14.04
CA GLY A 44 -36.57 12.32 -13.47
C GLY A 44 -37.20 13.71 -13.59
N THR A 45 -36.51 14.68 -14.21
CA THR A 45 -37.01 16.04 -14.39
C THR A 45 -37.80 16.15 -15.71
N ASP A 46 -38.97 16.79 -15.65
CA ASP A 46 -39.95 17.03 -16.74
C ASP A 46 -39.38 16.92 -18.18
N PRO A 47 -39.98 16.11 -19.08
CA PRO A 47 -39.55 15.93 -20.47
C PRO A 47 -39.30 17.23 -21.26
N ASN A 48 -39.92 18.35 -20.87
CA ASN A 48 -39.73 19.66 -21.50
C ASN A 48 -38.47 20.43 -21.04
N MET A 49 -37.79 19.99 -19.98
CA MET A 49 -36.52 20.57 -19.49
C MET A 49 -35.28 19.84 -20.02
N VAL A 50 -35.46 18.65 -20.60
CA VAL A 50 -34.39 17.77 -21.10
C VAL A 50 -33.61 18.40 -22.27
N HIS A 51 -34.21 19.35 -23.00
CA HIS A 51 -33.59 19.96 -24.18
C HIS A 51 -32.49 21.00 -23.89
N ARG A 52 -32.20 21.33 -22.62
CA ARG A 52 -31.10 22.24 -22.28
C ARG A 52 -29.76 21.55 -22.01
N GLY A 53 -29.74 20.24 -21.80
CA GLY A 53 -28.51 19.43 -21.70
C GLY A 53 -28.34 18.61 -22.97
N GLY A 54 -27.60 19.13 -23.95
CA GLY A 54 -27.37 18.41 -25.21
C GLY A 54 -26.71 17.03 -24.99
N LEU A 55 -26.86 16.12 -25.96
CA LEU A 55 -26.24 14.78 -25.98
C LEU A 55 -24.76 14.78 -25.58
N GLU A 56 -24.02 15.86 -25.90
CA GLU A 56 -22.61 16.02 -25.52
C GLU A 56 -22.38 16.24 -24.02
N ALA A 57 -23.32 16.87 -23.31
CA ALA A 57 -23.26 17.06 -21.86
C ALA A 57 -23.46 15.74 -21.09
N VAL A 58 -24.30 14.84 -21.62
CA VAL A 58 -24.50 13.49 -21.05
C VAL A 58 -23.29 12.59 -21.37
N ALA A 59 -22.82 12.59 -22.62
CA ALA A 59 -21.66 11.80 -23.03
C ALA A 59 -20.37 12.20 -22.27
N SER A 60 -20.16 13.51 -22.05
CA SER A 60 -19.02 14.00 -21.25
C SER A 60 -19.10 13.60 -19.78
N GLN A 61 -20.30 13.53 -19.20
CA GLN A 61 -20.50 13.02 -17.84
C GLN A 61 -20.20 11.51 -17.76
N ASP A 62 -20.67 10.71 -18.72
CA ASP A 62 -20.41 9.26 -18.73
C ASP A 62 -18.91 8.94 -18.88
N ILE A 63 -18.20 9.62 -19.78
CA ILE A 63 -16.72 9.52 -19.90
C ILE A 63 -16.04 9.88 -18.57
N SER A 64 -16.56 10.88 -17.86
CA SER A 64 -15.99 11.29 -16.58
C SER A 64 -16.20 10.26 -15.47
N VAL A 65 -17.35 9.55 -15.46
CA VAL A 65 -17.63 8.48 -14.50
C VAL A 65 -16.77 7.27 -14.80
N GLU A 66 -16.63 6.89 -16.07
CA GLU A 66 -15.78 5.77 -16.48
C GLU A 66 -14.31 6.00 -16.07
N LYS A 67 -13.82 7.23 -16.20
CA LYS A 67 -12.49 7.61 -15.71
C LYS A 67 -12.35 7.42 -14.19
N LEU A 68 -13.33 7.89 -13.41
CA LEU A 68 -13.32 7.71 -11.95
C LEU A 68 -13.43 6.24 -11.54
N GLU A 69 -14.18 5.43 -12.27
CA GLU A 69 -14.28 3.99 -12.03
C GLU A 69 -12.97 3.26 -12.33
N ARG A 70 -12.21 3.71 -13.35
CA ARG A 70 -10.86 3.20 -13.60
C ARG A 70 -9.91 3.56 -12.47
N GLU A 71 -9.87 4.83 -12.06
CA GLU A 71 -9.06 5.30 -10.94
C GLU A 71 -9.43 4.55 -9.64
N LEU A 72 -10.72 4.26 -9.42
CA LEU A 72 -11.16 3.48 -8.27
C LEU A 72 -10.58 2.06 -8.26
N ARG A 73 -10.48 1.39 -9.42
CA ARG A 73 -9.88 0.05 -9.50
C ARG A 73 -8.39 0.08 -9.17
N GLU A 74 -7.68 1.10 -9.67
CA GLU A 74 -6.27 1.32 -9.37
C GLU A 74 -6.06 1.57 -7.87
N GLU A 75 -6.86 2.43 -7.25
CA GLU A 75 -6.73 2.71 -5.81
C GLU A 75 -7.18 1.55 -4.91
N ILE A 76 -8.11 0.70 -5.37
CA ILE A 76 -8.43 -0.56 -4.67
C ILE A 76 -7.23 -1.51 -4.74
N TYR A 77 -6.57 -1.62 -5.89
CA TYR A 77 -5.35 -2.41 -6.00
C TYR A 77 -4.25 -1.87 -5.08
N ASP A 78 -4.03 -0.56 -5.07
CA ASP A 78 -3.05 0.08 -4.18
C ASP A 78 -3.37 -0.13 -2.69
N LEU A 79 -4.66 -0.17 -2.33
CA LEU A 79 -5.08 -0.51 -0.97
C LEU A 79 -4.72 -1.96 -0.60
N GLU A 80 -4.92 -2.93 -1.50
CA GLU A 80 -4.52 -4.31 -1.24
C GLU A 80 -3.00 -4.43 -1.11
N VAL A 81 -2.25 -3.79 -2.01
CA VAL A 81 -0.78 -3.70 -1.89
C VAL A 81 -0.36 -3.06 -0.56
N ALA A 82 -1.03 -1.99 -0.13
CA ALA A 82 -0.72 -1.31 1.13
C ALA A 82 -0.97 -2.20 2.36
N LYS A 83 -2.00 -3.06 2.32
CA LYS A 83 -2.28 -4.04 3.38
C LYS A 83 -1.22 -5.15 3.42
N ASP A 84 -0.66 -5.50 2.27
CA ASP A 84 0.34 -6.56 2.13
C ASP A 84 1.79 -6.08 2.29
N LEU A 85 2.03 -4.78 2.47
CA LEU A 85 3.36 -4.23 2.70
C LEU A 85 4.09 -4.96 3.83
N SER A 86 5.32 -5.40 3.55
CA SER A 86 6.17 -6.12 4.49
C SER A 86 7.14 -5.20 5.21
N VAL A 87 7.81 -5.74 6.23
CA VAL A 87 8.93 -5.05 6.90
C VAL A 87 10.02 -4.71 5.88
N THR A 88 10.31 -5.60 4.92
CA THR A 88 11.31 -5.36 3.87
C THR A 88 10.97 -4.15 3.00
N ASP A 89 9.69 -4.00 2.61
CA ASP A 89 9.23 -2.85 1.82
C ASP A 89 9.35 -1.52 2.57
N TYR A 90 9.19 -1.55 3.89
CA TYR A 90 9.43 -0.40 4.74
C TYR A 90 10.90 0.02 4.75
N PHE A 91 11.81 -0.96 4.90
CA PHE A 91 13.25 -0.69 4.86
C PHE A 91 13.70 -0.13 3.50
N VAL A 92 13.25 -0.72 2.40
CA VAL A 92 13.64 -0.32 1.04
C VAL A 92 12.90 0.94 0.58
N GLY A 93 11.61 1.08 0.91
CA GLY A 93 10.74 2.13 0.36
C GLY A 93 10.66 3.41 1.20
N TYR A 94 10.84 3.31 2.53
CA TYR A 94 10.77 4.45 3.44
C TYR A 94 12.16 4.84 3.97
N LEU A 95 12.90 3.90 4.56
CA LEU A 95 14.18 4.24 5.22
C LEU A 95 15.29 4.65 4.26
N THR A 96 15.29 4.15 3.02
CA THR A 96 16.25 4.60 2.00
C THR A 96 16.08 6.05 1.59
N LYS A 97 14.89 6.63 1.78
CA LYS A 97 14.54 8.02 1.45
C LYS A 97 14.88 8.99 2.57
N VAL A 98 15.22 8.49 3.76
CA VAL A 98 15.68 9.31 4.89
C VAL A 98 17.12 9.76 4.64
N GLN A 99 17.43 11.02 4.93
CA GLN A 99 18.78 11.57 4.70
C GLN A 99 19.84 10.91 5.57
N ASP A 100 19.62 10.87 6.89
CA ASP A 100 20.52 10.22 7.83
C ASP A 100 20.11 8.76 8.05
N LYS A 101 20.49 7.92 7.07
CA LYS A 101 20.18 6.48 7.09
C LYS A 101 20.71 5.83 8.37
N LYS A 102 21.99 6.02 8.71
CA LYS A 102 22.62 5.31 9.83
C LYS A 102 21.87 5.56 11.15
N THR A 103 21.48 6.80 11.41
CA THR A 103 20.70 7.15 12.60
C THR A 103 19.29 6.56 12.52
N ALA A 104 18.63 6.64 11.36
CA ALA A 104 17.29 6.09 11.15
C ALA A 104 17.24 4.56 11.33
N PHE A 105 18.21 3.82 10.79
CA PHE A 105 18.32 2.37 10.97
C PHE A 105 18.49 1.99 12.44
N ASN A 106 19.33 2.72 13.19
CA ASN A 106 19.51 2.47 14.63
C ASN A 106 18.26 2.77 15.44
N GLU A 107 17.56 3.86 15.13
CA GLU A 107 16.31 4.22 15.80
C GLU A 107 15.21 3.17 15.55
N VAL A 108 15.10 2.70 14.31
CA VAL A 108 14.11 1.68 13.92
C VAL A 108 14.42 0.33 14.52
N ALA A 109 15.70 -0.05 14.62
CA ALA A 109 16.09 -1.31 15.25
C ALA A 109 15.55 -1.43 16.69
N GLY A 110 15.40 -0.30 17.41
CA GLY A 110 14.77 -0.27 18.73
C GLY A 110 13.24 -0.26 18.74
N LYS A 111 12.58 0.01 17.60
CA LYS A 111 11.12 0.09 17.46
C LYS A 111 10.49 -1.18 16.87
N LEU A 112 11.30 -2.12 16.36
CA LEU A 112 10.82 -3.38 15.80
C LEU A 112 10.49 -4.40 16.89
N SER A 113 9.40 -5.14 16.69
CA SER A 113 9.10 -6.29 17.54
C SER A 113 9.98 -7.50 17.17
N PRO A 114 10.17 -8.47 18.08
CA PRO A 114 10.95 -9.67 17.79
C PRO A 114 10.47 -10.43 16.55
N GLU A 115 9.16 -10.45 16.31
CA GLU A 115 8.54 -11.09 15.15
C GLU A 115 8.88 -10.36 13.85
N GLU A 116 8.86 -9.03 13.86
CA GLU A 116 9.22 -8.19 12.70
C GLU A 116 10.71 -8.34 12.36
N VAL A 117 11.56 -8.47 13.37
CA VAL A 117 12.99 -8.78 13.18
C VAL A 117 13.18 -10.18 12.59
N ALA A 118 12.45 -11.19 13.10
CA ALA A 118 12.53 -12.54 12.58
C ALA A 118 12.08 -12.62 11.10
N GLU A 119 11.02 -11.90 10.73
CA GLU A 119 10.57 -11.77 9.34
C GLU A 119 11.65 -11.12 8.46
N LEU A 120 12.23 -10.01 8.93
CA LEU A 120 13.32 -9.33 8.22
C LEU A 120 14.54 -10.23 8.03
N MET A 121 14.96 -10.96 9.07
CA MET A 121 16.09 -11.88 9.00
C MET A 121 15.80 -13.08 8.10
N THR A 122 14.57 -13.60 8.10
CA THR A 122 14.13 -14.67 7.21
C THR A 122 14.14 -14.21 5.75
N ALA A 123 13.60 -13.02 5.48
CA ALA A 123 13.62 -12.42 4.15
C ALA A 123 15.06 -12.18 3.65
N TYR A 124 15.95 -11.68 4.53
CA TYR A 124 17.36 -11.52 4.22
C TYR A 124 18.05 -12.86 3.93
N ALA A 125 17.82 -13.88 4.76
CA ALA A 125 18.38 -15.22 4.56
C ALA A 125 17.91 -15.82 3.22
N ASN A 126 16.61 -15.68 2.89
CA ASN A 126 16.08 -16.13 1.61
C ASN A 126 16.66 -15.35 0.42
N SER A 127 16.87 -14.04 0.57
CA SER A 127 17.48 -13.21 -0.47
C SER A 127 18.95 -13.52 -0.72
N VAL A 128 19.72 -13.81 0.32
CA VAL A 128 21.18 -14.01 0.23
C VAL A 128 21.54 -15.47 -0.02
N PHE A 129 20.82 -16.41 0.60
CA PHE A 129 21.11 -17.85 0.53
C PHE A 129 20.12 -18.64 -0.31
N GLY A 130 18.89 -18.16 -0.49
CA GLY A 130 17.86 -18.86 -1.29
C GLY A 130 18.22 -18.94 -2.77
N ALA A 131 18.91 -17.93 -3.31
CA ALA A 131 19.46 -17.93 -4.68
C ALA A 131 20.61 -18.94 -4.89
N HIS A 132 21.17 -19.48 -3.80
CA HIS A 132 22.28 -20.46 -3.79
C HIS A 132 21.89 -21.79 -3.13
N SER A 133 20.59 -22.09 -3.02
CA SER A 133 20.11 -23.31 -2.34
C SER A 133 20.60 -24.63 -2.95
N SER A 134 21.15 -24.61 -4.17
CA SER A 134 21.83 -25.74 -4.82
C SER A 134 23.34 -25.87 -4.50
N ASP A 135 23.97 -24.89 -3.84
CA ASP A 135 25.43 -24.83 -3.64
C ASP A 135 25.86 -24.64 -2.17
N LEU A 136 25.00 -24.92 -1.19
CA LEU A 136 25.41 -24.88 0.21
C LEU A 136 26.20 -26.16 0.60
N PRO A 137 27.43 -26.03 1.14
CA PRO A 137 28.16 -27.18 1.65
C PRO A 137 27.44 -27.80 2.85
N VAL A 138 27.46 -29.14 2.91
CA VAL A 138 26.78 -30.05 3.86
C VAL A 138 27.00 -29.71 5.35
N SER A 139 27.93 -28.83 5.68
CA SER A 139 28.29 -28.45 7.05
C SER A 139 27.21 -27.69 7.84
N ALA A 140 26.11 -27.24 7.21
CA ALA A 140 25.01 -26.55 7.90
C ALA A 140 23.92 -27.49 8.47
N ASN A 141 23.98 -28.80 8.20
CA ASN A 141 22.93 -29.76 8.60
C ASN A 141 23.05 -30.32 10.03
N ASN A 142 23.99 -29.88 10.85
CA ASN A 142 24.31 -30.55 12.13
C ASN A 142 23.70 -29.94 13.41
N PHE A 143 22.73 -29.03 13.32
CA PHE A 143 22.07 -28.48 14.53
C PHE A 143 20.81 -29.22 14.99
N GLY A 144 20.68 -30.52 14.67
CA GLY A 144 19.45 -31.27 14.93
C GLY A 144 19.60 -32.67 15.53
N LYS A 145 20.76 -33.05 16.08
CA LYS A 145 20.89 -34.39 16.66
C LYS A 145 21.88 -34.48 17.81
N ASP A 146 21.56 -33.80 18.90
CA ASP A 146 22.03 -34.24 20.22
C ASP A 146 20.83 -34.68 21.06
N GLY A 147 20.88 -35.93 21.54
CA GLY A 147 20.17 -36.36 22.74
C GLY A 147 18.91 -37.21 22.54
N ILE A 148 19.07 -38.52 22.30
CA ILE A 148 18.28 -39.55 22.99
C ILE A 148 19.24 -40.69 23.36
N LYS A 149 19.17 -41.06 24.64
CA LYS A 149 19.95 -42.06 25.40
C LYS A 149 20.28 -43.35 24.65
#